data_AF-A0A1V8SXI9-F1
#
_entry.id   AF-A0A1V8SXI9-F1
#
_cell.length_a   1.000
_cell.length_b   1.000
_cell.length_c   1.000
_cell.angle_alpha   90.00
_cell.angle_beta   90.00
_cell.angle_gamma   90.00
#
_symmetry.space_group_name_H-M   'P 1'
#
loop_
_entity.id
_entity.type
_entity.pdbx_description
1 polymer ?
#
loop_
_entity_poly.entity_id
_entity_poly.type
_entity_poly.pdbx_seq_one_letter_code
_entity_poly.pdbx_strand_id
1 'polypeptide(L)'
;YTLFLKGIGLSLQECQMFWRKAFKLIADDKFNSEYLYNIRHAYGDVGGDANKRGRGYTPYSCQKLLTEALPGPGQSHGCPYRSYTPDNLMSLLQAVGVNDLEVLRGVKEDVGRQRYHIACNRVFEAAHKVELKKAKDESSLPSSNFDTILHPNEYFKRSFVLRNLGMVKKGDIDVDGPSQEAMSQ
;
A
#
# COMPACT_ATOMS: atom_id res chain seq x y z
N TYR A 1 -3.02 -4.12 -7.85
CA TYR A 1 -1.70 -4.19 -7.18
C TYR A 1 -0.58 -3.48 -7.97
N THR A 2 -0.59 -3.47 -9.31
CA THR A 2 0.40 -2.77 -10.17
C THR A 2 0.74 -1.35 -9.73
N LEU A 3 -0.27 -0.53 -9.40
CA LEU A 3 -0.04 0.86 -8.99
C LEU A 3 0.63 0.96 -7.61
N PHE A 4 0.38 0.01 -6.71
CA PHE A 4 1.13 -0.06 -5.45
C PHE A 4 2.61 -0.36 -5.72
N LEU A 5 2.91 -1.35 -6.58
CA LEU A 5 4.29 -1.67 -6.97
C LEU A 5 5.02 -0.47 -7.59
N LYS A 6 4.36 0.24 -8.50
CA LYS A 6 4.86 1.50 -9.07
C LYS A 6 5.16 2.52 -7.97
N GLY A 7 4.23 2.73 -7.03
CA GLY A 7 4.37 3.74 -5.98
C GLY A 7 5.43 3.43 -4.93
N ILE A 8 5.87 2.17 -4.79
CA ILE A 8 7.02 1.79 -3.94
C ILE A 8 8.35 1.79 -4.71
N GLY A 9 8.33 2.11 -6.01
CA GLY A 9 9.55 2.36 -6.79
C GLY A 9 9.89 1.31 -7.85
N LEU A 10 9.07 0.27 -8.09
CA LEU A 10 9.36 -0.66 -9.18
C LEU A 10 9.28 0.05 -10.53
N SER A 11 10.34 -0.04 -11.31
CA SER A 11 10.37 0.41 -12.71
C SER A 11 9.37 -0.39 -13.56
N LEU A 12 9.06 0.13 -14.76
CA LEU A 12 8.20 -0.59 -15.70
C LEU A 12 8.74 -1.98 -16.01
N GLN A 13 10.06 -2.11 -16.22
CA GLN A 13 10.72 -3.38 -16.54
C GLN A 13 10.61 -4.37 -15.38
N GLU A 14 10.88 -3.93 -14.16
CA GLU A 14 10.75 -4.78 -12.96
C GLU A 14 9.30 -5.21 -12.73
N CYS A 15 8.34 -4.31 -12.95
CA CYS A 15 6.93 -4.63 -12.80
C CYS A 15 6.44 -5.63 -13.86
N GLN A 16 6.91 -5.52 -15.11
CA GLN A 16 6.66 -6.50 -16.16
C GLN A 16 7.23 -7.88 -15.77
N MET A 17 8.49 -7.93 -15.30
CA MET A 17 9.11 -9.16 -14.83
C MET A 17 8.37 -9.77 -13.63
N PHE A 18 7.94 -8.93 -12.68
CA PHE A 18 7.15 -9.34 -11.52
C PHE A 18 5.87 -10.06 -11.96
N TRP A 19 5.08 -9.42 -12.81
CA TRP A 19 3.81 -10.00 -13.27
C TRP A 19 4.02 -11.20 -14.18
N ARG A 20 5.05 -11.20 -15.04
CA ARG A 20 5.35 -12.36 -15.87
C ARG A 20 5.68 -13.58 -15.01
N LYS A 21 6.49 -13.42 -13.96
CA LYS A 21 6.81 -14.49 -13.00
C LYS A 21 5.60 -14.94 -12.19
N ALA A 22 4.75 -14.01 -11.75
CA ALA A 22 3.52 -14.33 -11.02
C ALA A 22 2.53 -15.12 -11.90
N PHE A 23 2.41 -14.76 -13.17
CA PHE A 23 1.53 -15.40 -14.15
C PHE A 23 2.23 -16.54 -14.90
N LYS A 24 3.03 -17.34 -14.19
CA LYS A 24 3.80 -18.46 -14.77
C LYS A 24 2.97 -19.52 -15.50
N LEU A 25 1.68 -19.63 -15.18
CA LEU A 25 0.75 -20.56 -15.82
C LEU A 25 0.05 -19.99 -17.06
N ILE A 26 0.24 -18.69 -17.35
CA ILE A 26 -0.29 -18.03 -18.53
C ILE A 26 0.77 -18.07 -19.63
N ALA A 27 0.37 -18.47 -20.84
CA ALA A 27 1.22 -18.47 -22.03
C ALA A 27 1.66 -17.04 -22.41
N ASP A 28 2.83 -16.89 -23.00
CA ASP A 28 3.41 -15.59 -23.32
C ASP A 28 2.51 -14.75 -24.23
N ASP A 29 1.94 -15.36 -25.27
CA ASP A 29 1.05 -14.66 -26.21
C ASP A 29 -0.17 -14.07 -25.50
N LYS A 30 -0.77 -14.84 -24.57
CA LYS A 30 -1.91 -14.39 -23.75
C LYS A 30 -1.50 -13.31 -22.75
N PHE A 31 -0.33 -13.46 -22.13
CA PHE A 31 0.20 -12.43 -21.23
C PHE A 31 0.38 -11.08 -21.95
N ASN A 32 0.98 -11.13 -23.14
CA ASN A 32 1.28 -9.95 -23.94
C ASN A 32 0.00 -9.26 -24.44
N SER A 33 -1.01 -10.03 -24.87
CA SER A 33 -2.26 -9.46 -25.39
C SER A 33 -3.19 -8.93 -24.30
N GLU A 34 -3.31 -9.62 -23.16
CA GLU A 34 -4.33 -9.30 -22.15
C GLU A 34 -3.81 -8.46 -20.96
N TYR A 35 -2.51 -8.52 -20.66
CA TYR A 35 -1.97 -7.96 -19.41
C TYR A 35 -0.88 -6.92 -19.62
N LEU A 36 0.04 -7.15 -20.56
CA LEU A 36 1.19 -6.27 -20.77
C LEU A 36 0.77 -4.83 -21.11
N TYR A 37 -0.25 -4.66 -21.95
CA TYR A 37 -0.79 -3.33 -22.27
C TYR A 37 -1.25 -2.58 -21.01
N ASN A 38 -1.98 -3.25 -20.11
CA ASN A 38 -2.48 -2.64 -18.87
C ASN A 38 -1.35 -2.23 -17.93
N ILE A 39 -0.27 -3.03 -17.86
CA ILE A 39 0.92 -2.67 -17.08
C ILE A 39 1.59 -1.44 -17.68
N ARG A 40 1.81 -1.40 -19.00
CA ARG A 40 2.42 -0.23 -19.67
C ARG A 40 1.55 1.02 -19.53
N HIS A 41 0.23 0.87 -19.61
CA HIS A 41 -0.71 1.98 -19.44
C HIS A 41 -0.67 2.57 -18.02
N ALA A 42 -0.55 1.72 -16.99
CA ALA A 42 -0.39 2.15 -15.61
C ALA A 42 0.86 3.02 -15.36
N TYR A 43 1.90 2.86 -16.17
CA TYR A 43 3.15 3.63 -16.13
C TYR A 43 3.17 4.83 -17.08
N GLY A 44 2.13 5.04 -17.90
CA GLY A 44 2.12 6.11 -18.89
C GLY A 44 3.02 5.82 -20.10
N ASP A 45 3.44 4.58 -20.32
CA ASP A 45 4.29 4.22 -21.46
C ASP A 45 3.46 4.09 -22.77
N VAL A 46 2.18 3.71 -22.63
CA VAL A 46 1.18 3.68 -23.70
C VAL A 46 -0.08 4.45 -23.29
N GLY A 47 -1.02 4.60 -24.21
CA GLY A 47 -2.23 5.41 -24.03
C GLY A 47 -2.14 6.78 -24.70
N GLY A 48 -3.13 7.64 -24.42
CA GLY A 48 -3.19 8.99 -24.96
C GLY A 48 -2.11 9.93 -24.40
N ASP A 49 -1.95 11.09 -25.04
CA ASP A 49 -0.96 12.12 -24.66
C ASP A 49 -1.10 12.53 -23.18
N ALA A 50 -2.33 12.63 -22.67
CA ALA A 50 -2.60 12.91 -21.25
C ALA A 50 -2.00 11.85 -20.32
N ASN A 51 -2.15 10.55 -20.63
CA ASN A 51 -1.62 9.45 -19.80
C ASN A 51 -0.09 9.43 -19.82
N LYS A 52 0.52 9.71 -20.98
CA LYS A 52 1.98 9.75 -21.14
C LYS A 52 2.59 10.91 -20.37
N ARG A 53 2.03 12.12 -20.50
CA ARG A 53 2.51 13.31 -19.77
C ARG A 53 2.27 13.19 -18.26
N GLY A 54 1.14 12.60 -17.86
CA GLY A 54 0.80 12.34 -16.47
C GLY A 54 1.59 11.19 -15.82
N ARG A 55 2.50 10.53 -16.57
CA ARG A 55 3.26 9.35 -16.11
C ARG A 55 2.37 8.21 -15.63
N GLY A 56 1.19 8.04 -16.24
CA GLY A 56 0.23 6.98 -15.90
C GLY A 56 -0.58 7.26 -14.62
N TYR A 57 -1.32 6.25 -14.16
CA TYR A 57 -2.19 6.39 -12.99
C TYR A 57 -1.41 6.51 -11.67
N THR A 58 -2.00 7.23 -10.72
CA THR A 58 -1.50 7.34 -9.35
C THR A 58 -1.87 6.10 -8.53
N PRO A 59 -1.02 5.69 -7.56
CA PRO A 59 -1.37 4.65 -6.60
C PRO A 59 -2.66 4.98 -5.83
N TYR A 60 -3.43 3.95 -5.48
CA TYR A 60 -4.71 4.14 -4.80
C TYR A 60 -4.49 4.48 -3.33
N SER A 61 -5.11 5.57 -2.89
CA SER A 61 -5.21 5.93 -1.47
C SER A 61 -6.12 4.96 -0.71
N CYS A 62 -6.06 4.99 0.63
CA CYS A 62 -6.99 4.23 1.46
C CYS A 62 -8.44 4.64 1.17
N GLN A 63 -8.71 5.93 0.96
CA GLN A 63 -10.05 6.41 0.61
C GLN A 63 -10.53 5.80 -0.72
N LYS A 64 -9.70 5.78 -1.76
CA LYS A 64 -10.04 5.15 -3.04
C LYS A 64 -10.36 3.66 -2.84
N LEU A 65 -9.52 2.92 -2.12
CA LEU A 65 -9.74 1.49 -1.83
C LEU A 65 -11.01 1.23 -1.01
N LEU A 66 -11.44 2.17 -0.18
CA LEU A 66 -12.66 2.08 0.62
C LEU A 66 -13.92 2.35 -0.20
N THR A 67 -13.84 3.17 -1.25
CA THR A 67 -14.99 3.50 -2.11
C THR A 67 -15.13 2.60 -3.33
N GLU A 68 -14.10 1.83 -3.68
CA GLU A 68 -14.22 0.78 -4.70
C GLU A 68 -15.28 -0.28 -4.34
N ALA A 69 -15.81 -0.91 -5.37
CA ALA A 69 -16.74 -2.03 -5.23
C ALA A 69 -16.09 -3.14 -4.41
N LEU A 70 -16.88 -3.74 -3.50
CA LEU A 70 -16.42 -4.86 -2.69
C LEU A 70 -15.97 -6.03 -3.58
N PRO A 71 -14.92 -6.76 -3.18
CA PRO A 71 -14.46 -7.90 -3.97
C PRO A 71 -15.54 -8.99 -4.05
N GLY A 72 -15.82 -9.44 -5.27
CA GLY A 72 -16.65 -10.62 -5.50
C GLY A 72 -15.88 -11.94 -5.29
N PRO A 73 -16.54 -13.10 -5.45
CA PRO A 73 -15.88 -14.40 -5.37
C PRO A 73 -14.66 -14.49 -6.31
N GLY A 74 -13.52 -14.93 -5.78
CA GLY A 74 -12.26 -15.04 -6.53
C GLY A 74 -11.50 -13.73 -6.75
N GLN A 75 -12.00 -12.59 -6.24
CA GLN A 75 -11.30 -11.31 -6.28
C GLN A 75 -10.62 -10.99 -4.94
N SER A 76 -9.51 -10.25 -4.99
CA SER A 76 -8.70 -9.95 -3.80
C SER A 76 -8.19 -8.51 -3.83
N HIS A 77 -9.11 -7.55 -3.83
CA HIS A 77 -8.83 -6.12 -3.80
C HIS A 77 -9.57 -5.41 -2.66
N GLY A 78 -9.30 -4.11 -2.51
CA GLY A 78 -9.90 -3.27 -1.48
C GLY A 78 -9.15 -3.30 -0.15
N CYS A 79 -9.81 -2.82 0.90
CA CYS A 79 -9.26 -2.77 2.25
C CYS A 79 -9.76 -3.97 3.07
N PRO A 80 -8.88 -4.84 3.62
CA PRO A 80 -9.30 -6.01 4.39
C PRO A 80 -10.08 -5.63 5.65
N TYR A 81 -9.76 -4.48 6.26
CA TYR A 81 -10.51 -3.94 7.41
C TYR A 81 -11.97 -3.61 7.09
N ARG A 82 -12.32 -3.42 5.80
CA ARG A 82 -13.69 -3.20 5.31
C ARG A 82 -14.32 -4.46 4.72
N SER A 83 -13.57 -5.25 3.96
CA SER A 83 -14.11 -6.37 3.17
C SER A 83 -14.26 -7.66 3.96
N TYR A 84 -13.50 -7.86 5.03
CA TYR A 84 -13.57 -9.07 5.86
C TYR A 84 -14.58 -8.87 6.98
N THR A 85 -15.24 -9.96 7.39
CA THR A 85 -15.96 -9.96 8.67
C THR A 85 -14.96 -9.74 9.81
N PRO A 86 -15.39 -9.19 10.96
CA PRO A 86 -14.48 -8.95 12.09
C PRO A 86 -13.70 -10.20 12.51
N ASP A 87 -14.34 -11.37 12.54
CA ASP A 87 -13.67 -12.61 12.96
C ASP A 87 -12.67 -13.11 11.91
N ASN A 88 -13.00 -13.06 10.62
CA ASN A 88 -12.06 -13.40 9.54
C ASN A 88 -10.86 -12.45 9.53
N LEU A 89 -11.08 -11.16 9.82
CA LEU A 89 -10.01 -10.18 9.95
C LEU A 89 -9.11 -10.50 11.15
N MET A 90 -9.67 -10.87 12.31
CA MET A 90 -8.85 -11.26 13.46
C MET A 90 -8.00 -12.49 13.15
N SER A 91 -8.58 -13.52 12.51
CA SER A 91 -7.84 -14.71 12.09
C SER A 91 -6.72 -14.37 11.10
N LEU A 92 -6.98 -13.48 10.13
CA LEU A 92 -5.96 -12.99 9.21
C LEU A 92 -4.83 -12.26 9.95
N LEU A 93 -5.16 -11.35 10.86
CA LEU A 93 -4.17 -10.57 11.61
C LEU A 93 -3.28 -11.46 12.49
N GLN A 94 -3.87 -12.44 13.16
CA GLN A 94 -3.13 -13.43 13.93
C GLN A 94 -2.22 -14.27 13.03
N ALA A 95 -2.71 -14.73 11.87
CA ALA A 95 -1.93 -15.52 10.92
C ALA A 95 -0.70 -14.75 10.37
N VAL A 96 -0.78 -13.42 10.27
CA VAL A 96 0.36 -12.57 9.86
C VAL A 96 1.23 -12.09 11.03
N GLY A 97 0.96 -12.55 12.25
CA GLY A 97 1.82 -12.33 13.42
C GLY A 97 1.34 -11.29 14.44
N VAL A 98 0.12 -10.76 14.31
CA VAL A 98 -0.47 -9.85 15.30
C VAL A 98 -1.11 -10.66 16.42
N ASN A 99 -0.36 -10.89 17.50
CA ASN A 99 -0.78 -11.74 18.62
C ASN A 99 -1.14 -10.98 19.91
N ASP A 100 -0.89 -9.67 19.96
CA ASP A 100 -1.24 -8.85 21.11
C ASP A 100 -2.77 -8.72 21.22
N LEU A 101 -3.33 -9.23 22.33
CA LEU A 101 -4.77 -9.28 22.56
C LEU A 101 -5.39 -7.88 22.72
N GLU A 102 -4.66 -6.92 23.29
CA GLU A 102 -5.14 -5.55 23.43
C GLU A 102 -5.21 -4.86 22.07
N VAL A 103 -4.20 -5.08 21.22
CA VAL A 103 -4.18 -4.60 19.83
C VAL A 103 -5.37 -5.19 19.06
N LEU A 104 -5.57 -6.51 19.09
CA LEU A 104 -6.67 -7.18 18.39
C LEU A 104 -8.04 -6.69 18.86
N ARG A 105 -8.23 -6.53 20.19
CA ARG A 105 -9.46 -5.94 20.75
C ARG A 105 -9.70 -4.53 20.20
N GLY A 106 -8.68 -3.68 20.22
CA GLY A 106 -8.77 -2.32 19.68
C GLY A 106 -9.10 -2.29 18.18
N VAL A 107 -8.46 -3.16 17.39
CA VAL A 107 -8.78 -3.30 15.96
C VAL A 107 -10.25 -3.70 15.77
N LYS A 108 -10.75 -4.69 16.53
CA LYS A 108 -12.14 -5.15 16.43
C LYS A 108 -13.13 -4.02 16.76
N GLU A 109 -12.85 -3.22 17.78
CA GLU A 109 -13.64 -2.04 18.15
C GLU A 109 -13.62 -0.96 17.07
N ASP A 110 -12.44 -0.62 16.54
CA ASP A 110 -12.28 0.40 15.50
C ASP A 110 -12.99 -0.01 14.20
N VAL A 111 -12.89 -1.28 13.80
CA VAL A 111 -13.61 -1.85 12.64
C VAL A 111 -15.12 -1.83 12.87
N GLY A 112 -15.60 -2.18 14.07
CA GLY A 112 -17.02 -2.11 14.41
C GLY A 112 -17.60 -0.69 14.32
N ARG A 113 -16.76 0.34 14.48
CA ARG A 113 -17.10 1.76 14.28
C ARG A 113 -16.77 2.28 12.89
N GLN A 114 -16.42 1.41 11.95
CA GLN A 114 -16.00 1.72 10.58
C GLN A 114 -14.78 2.65 10.49
N ARG A 115 -13.94 2.67 11.53
CA ARG A 115 -12.68 3.45 11.60
C ARG A 115 -11.52 2.64 11.03
N TYR A 116 -11.65 2.22 9.77
CA TYR A 116 -10.73 1.26 9.13
C TYR A 116 -9.27 1.74 9.07
N HIS A 117 -9.04 3.03 8.84
CA HIS A 117 -7.70 3.60 8.82
C HIS A 117 -7.07 3.58 10.22
N ILE A 118 -7.83 3.87 11.28
CA ILE A 118 -7.37 3.78 12.67
C ILE A 118 -7.01 2.33 13.02
N ALA A 119 -7.86 1.38 12.65
CA ALA A 119 -7.60 -0.04 12.84
C ALA A 119 -6.29 -0.49 12.17
N CYS A 120 -6.04 -0.04 10.93
CA CYS A 120 -4.79 -0.31 10.21
C CYS A 120 -3.57 0.34 10.87
N ASN A 121 -3.69 1.59 11.32
CA ASN A 121 -2.60 2.31 12.01
C ASN A 121 -2.27 1.66 13.35
N ARG A 122 -3.26 1.17 14.09
CA ARG A 122 -3.02 0.43 15.34
C ARG A 122 -2.13 -0.79 15.13
N VAL A 123 -2.36 -1.54 14.05
CA VAL A 123 -1.51 -2.68 13.67
C VAL A 123 -0.12 -2.21 13.27
N PHE A 124 0.00 -1.12 12.52
CA PHE A 124 1.29 -0.52 12.17
C PHE A 124 2.11 -0.15 13.41
N GLU A 125 1.49 0.58 14.34
CA GLU A 125 2.10 1.05 15.59
C GLU A 125 2.55 -0.13 16.46
N ALA A 126 1.71 -1.16 16.58
CA ALA A 126 2.04 -2.38 17.31
C ALA A 126 3.24 -3.10 16.68
N ALA A 127 3.25 -3.23 15.35
CA ALA A 127 4.31 -3.93 14.62
C ALA A 127 5.67 -3.20 14.63
N HIS A 128 5.69 -1.88 14.86
CA HIS A 128 6.89 -1.05 14.86
C HIS A 128 7.11 -0.32 16.20
N LYS A 129 6.57 -0.85 17.31
CA LYS A 129 6.57 -0.19 18.62
C LYS A 129 7.97 0.19 19.10
N VAL A 130 8.96 -0.68 18.87
CA VAL A 130 10.35 -0.48 19.30
C VAL A 130 11.02 0.59 18.44
N GLU A 131 10.89 0.48 17.12
CA GLU A 131 11.46 1.40 16.14
C GLU A 131 10.87 2.81 16.28
N LEU A 132 9.56 2.92 16.49
CA LEU A 132 8.88 4.19 16.72
C LEU A 132 9.35 4.87 18.02
N LYS A 133 9.56 4.09 19.09
CA LYS A 133 10.10 4.63 20.34
C LYS A 133 11.52 5.17 20.12
N LYS A 134 12.39 4.37 19.51
CA LYS A 134 13.77 4.79 19.19
C LYS A 134 13.81 6.05 18.33
N ALA A 135 12.99 6.11 17.28
CA ALA A 135 12.95 7.26 16.38
C ALA A 135 12.50 8.56 17.07
N LYS A 136 11.59 8.46 18.05
CA LYS A 136 11.16 9.59 18.88
C LYS A 136 12.26 10.04 19.84
N ASP A 137 12.87 9.09 20.55
CA ASP A 137 13.90 9.38 21.55
C ASP A 137 15.14 10.03 20.91
N GLU A 138 15.50 9.59 19.70
CA GLU A 138 16.67 10.11 18.94
C GLU A 138 16.33 11.30 18.03
N SER A 139 15.06 11.73 17.95
CA SER A 139 14.57 12.74 16.99
C SER A 139 15.05 12.48 15.55
N SER A 140 15.15 11.20 15.16
CA SER A 140 15.77 10.78 13.89
C SER A 140 14.81 10.80 12.70
N LEU A 141 13.51 11.01 12.93
CA LEU A 141 12.49 11.18 11.91
C LEU A 141 11.65 12.45 12.13
N PRO A 142 11.22 13.14 11.05
CA PRO A 142 10.33 14.29 11.17
C PRO A 142 8.96 13.88 11.70
N SER A 143 8.27 14.81 12.35
CA SER A 143 6.97 14.59 13.01
C SER A 143 5.92 13.96 12.10
N SER A 144 5.96 14.26 10.81
CA SER A 144 5.03 13.71 9.81
C SER A 144 5.07 12.18 9.70
N ASN A 145 6.18 11.53 10.07
CA ASN A 145 6.25 10.06 10.10
C ASN A 145 5.38 9.42 11.18
N PHE A 146 4.90 10.22 12.14
CA PHE A 146 4.00 9.78 13.21
C PHE A 146 2.53 10.14 12.96
N ASP A 147 2.22 10.82 11.84
CA ASP A 147 0.84 11.14 11.47
C ASP A 147 0.06 9.88 11.09
N THR A 148 -1.27 9.98 11.06
CA THR A 148 -2.12 8.87 10.62
C THR A 148 -1.84 8.52 9.17
N ILE A 149 -1.54 7.25 8.90
CA ILE A 149 -1.28 6.73 7.56
C ILE A 149 -2.60 6.57 6.81
N LEU A 150 -2.69 7.23 5.65
CA LEU A 150 -3.89 7.23 4.79
C LEU A 150 -3.62 6.67 3.38
N HIS A 151 -2.44 6.10 3.15
CA HIS A 151 -2.05 5.56 1.87
C HIS A 151 -1.26 4.24 2.02
N PRO A 152 -1.56 3.16 1.25
CA PRO A 152 -0.82 1.89 1.31
C PRO A 152 0.68 2.03 1.02
N ASN A 153 1.04 2.79 -0.03
CA ASN A 153 2.45 3.09 -0.32
C ASN A 153 3.17 3.81 0.83
N GLU A 154 2.48 4.71 1.54
CA GLU A 154 3.06 5.37 2.72
C GLU A 154 3.25 4.40 3.88
N TYR A 155 2.29 3.51 4.12
CA TYR A 155 2.44 2.41 5.09
C TYR A 155 3.73 1.63 4.81
N PHE A 156 3.95 1.23 3.55
CA PHE A 156 5.15 0.50 3.16
C PHE A 156 6.41 1.32 3.36
N LYS A 157 6.46 2.56 2.85
CA LYS A 157 7.64 3.42 2.91
C LYS A 157 8.04 3.69 4.37
N ARG A 158 7.08 4.05 5.23
CA ARG A 158 7.35 4.29 6.66
C ARG A 158 7.79 3.01 7.38
N SER A 159 7.14 1.88 7.10
CA SER A 159 7.56 0.58 7.66
C SER A 159 9.00 0.24 7.27
N PHE A 160 9.35 0.42 6.00
CA PHE A 160 10.70 0.17 5.50
C PHE A 160 11.72 1.09 6.16
N VAL A 161 11.46 2.39 6.27
CA VAL A 161 12.34 3.35 6.97
C VAL A 161 12.57 2.92 8.42
N LEU A 162 11.50 2.58 9.15
CA LEU A 162 11.58 2.18 10.56
C LEU A 162 12.40 0.90 10.74
N ARG A 163 12.26 -0.09 9.85
CA ARG A 163 13.03 -1.33 9.91
C ARG A 163 14.50 -1.17 9.49
N ASN A 164 14.83 -0.09 8.79
CA ASN A 164 16.17 0.19 8.27
C ASN A 164 16.73 1.52 8.80
N LEU A 165 16.38 1.88 10.04
CA LEU A 165 16.86 3.11 10.69
C LEU A 165 18.40 3.19 10.61
N GLY A 166 18.91 4.28 10.04
CA GLY A 166 20.34 4.52 9.86
C GLY A 166 20.94 3.99 8.55
N MET A 167 20.22 3.17 7.78
CA MET A 167 20.67 2.70 6.47
C MET A 167 20.07 3.48 5.29
N VAL A 168 18.91 4.12 5.51
CA VAL A 168 18.18 4.88 4.48
C VAL A 168 18.62 6.34 4.51
N LYS A 169 19.21 6.84 3.41
CA LYS A 169 19.55 8.26 3.22
C LYS A 169 18.35 9.02 2.65
N LYS A 170 18.33 10.34 2.89
CA LYS A 170 17.34 11.25 2.29
C LYS A 170 17.44 11.15 0.76
N GLY A 171 16.42 10.57 0.12
CA GLY A 171 16.36 10.33 -1.34
C GLY A 171 16.23 8.86 -1.74
N ASP A 172 16.52 7.91 -0.86
CA ASP A 172 16.40 6.47 -1.16
C ASP A 172 14.94 6.01 -1.25
N ILE A 173 14.04 6.77 -0.63
CA ILE A 173 12.60 6.54 -0.60
C ILE A 173 11.98 7.90 -0.80
N ASP A 174 11.51 8.16 -2.03
CA ASP A 174 10.81 9.39 -2.35
C ASP A 174 9.52 9.41 -1.53
N VAL A 175 9.51 10.11 -0.40
CA VAL A 175 8.36 10.16 0.54
C VAL A 175 7.29 11.12 0.02
N ASP A 176 7.60 11.87 -1.04
CA ASP A 176 6.64 12.74 -1.68
C ASP A 176 5.71 11.88 -2.56
N GLY A 177 4.54 11.58 -1.99
CA GLY A 177 3.37 11.27 -2.80
C GLY A 177 3.12 12.41 -3.81
N PRO A 178 2.33 12.16 -4.88
CA PRO A 178 2.06 13.20 -5.86
C PRO A 178 1.57 14.46 -5.14
N SER A 179 2.30 15.56 -5.36
CA SER A 179 2.00 16.88 -4.80
C SER A 179 0.51 17.18 -4.89
N GLN A 180 -0.05 17.75 -3.83
CA GLN A 180 -1.47 18.11 -3.71
C GLN A 180 -1.98 19.04 -4.84
N GLU A 181 -1.11 19.52 -5.74
CA GLU A 181 -1.48 20.25 -6.95
C GLU A 181 -2.31 19.41 -7.96
N ALA A 182 -2.31 18.09 -7.86
CA ALA A 182 -3.09 17.23 -8.77
C ALA A 182 -4.59 17.08 -8.42
N MET A 183 -5.09 17.72 -7.35
CA MET A 183 -6.50 17.66 -6.93
C MET A 183 -7.32 18.90 -7.30
N SER A 184 -6.77 19.81 -8.10
CA SER A 184 -7.38 21.11 -8.42
C SER A 184 -7.71 21.30 -9.91
N GLN A 185 -8.06 20.23 -10.64
CA GLN A 185 -8.64 20.34 -11.99
C GLN A 185 -9.76 19.32 -12.18
#